data_AF-A0A3D3C2K4-F1
#
_entry.id   AF-A0A3D3C2K4-F1
#
_cell.length_a   1.000
_cell.length_b   1.000
_cell.length_c   1.000
_cell.angle_alpha   90.00
_cell.angle_beta   90.00
_cell.angle_gamma   90.00
#
_symmetry.space_group_name_H-M   'P 1'
#
loop_
_entity.id
_entity.type
_entity.pdbx_description
1 polymer ?
#
loop_
_entity_poly.entity_id
_entity_poly.type
_entity_poly.pdbx_seq_one_letter_code
_entity_poly.pdbx_strand_id
1 'polypeptide(L)'
;MTIAIVGLDVTHEIIMDRPYMRSLRECAGEAGKFIASSHQYYLDFHHSLSGRFECPLHDSAAIAYLLAPDLFTTINQPVRAVTEGIAMGQTIHGDDLREYVSSAWDDVTESTICIGVDGPAVLELCRNILSKAAKIRD
;
A
#
# COMPACT_ATOMS: atom_id res chain seq x y z
N MET A 1 -21.55 -0.13 -4.27
CA MET A 1 -20.48 -0.19 -3.26
C MET A 1 -19.23 0.32 -3.96
N THR A 2 -18.64 1.41 -3.47
CA THR A 2 -17.45 2.00 -4.10
C THR A 2 -16.23 1.13 -3.77
N ILE A 3 -15.39 0.85 -4.77
CA ILE A 3 -14.13 0.12 -4.59
C ILE A 3 -13.03 1.13 -4.25
N ALA A 4 -12.16 0.79 -3.31
CA ALA A 4 -10.95 1.56 -3.02
C ALA A 4 -9.72 0.85 -3.62
N ILE A 5 -8.89 1.61 -4.32
CA ILE A 5 -7.65 1.15 -4.96
C ILE A 5 -6.49 1.77 -4.21
N VAL A 6 -5.68 0.92 -3.59
CA VAL A 6 -4.42 1.29 -2.91
C VAL A 6 -3.27 0.80 -3.79
N GLY A 7 -2.88 1.65 -4.75
CA GLY A 7 -1.97 1.31 -5.84
C GLY A 7 -0.47 1.38 -5.49
N LEU A 8 0.37 1.13 -6.50
CA LEU A 8 1.82 1.29 -6.37
C LEU A 8 2.22 2.76 -6.10
N ASP A 9 1.41 3.70 -6.55
CA ASP A 9 1.58 5.15 -6.37
C ASP A 9 1.74 5.52 -4.89
N VAL A 10 1.03 4.82 -3.99
CA VAL A 10 1.14 5.05 -2.54
C VAL A 10 1.91 3.95 -1.82
N THR A 11 1.80 2.69 -2.23
CA THR A 11 2.45 1.59 -1.49
C THR A 11 3.97 1.65 -1.59
N HIS A 12 4.53 2.21 -2.67
CA HIS A 12 5.96 2.47 -2.81
C HIS A 12 6.47 3.61 -1.91
N GLU A 13 5.60 4.46 -1.38
CA GLU A 13 5.99 5.53 -0.45
C GLU A 13 6.06 5.04 1.02
N ILE A 14 5.53 3.84 1.30
CA ILE A 14 5.52 3.25 2.64
C ILE A 14 6.68 2.26 2.77
N ILE A 15 7.85 2.75 3.17
CA ILE A 15 9.09 1.98 3.16
C ILE A 15 9.39 1.32 4.52
N MET A 16 9.39 -0.01 4.54
CA MET A 16 9.91 -0.77 5.67
C MET A 16 11.41 -0.96 5.54
N ASP A 17 12.17 -0.27 6.37
CA ASP A 17 13.62 -0.33 6.42
C ASP A 17 14.13 -1.19 7.61
N ARG A 18 15.46 -1.32 7.71
CA ARG A 18 16.11 -2.06 8.80
C ARG A 18 15.76 -1.50 10.20
N PRO A 19 15.84 -0.18 10.45
CA PRO A 19 15.36 0.42 11.69
C PRO A 19 13.92 0.04 12.06
N TYR A 20 12.98 0.17 11.13
CA TYR A 20 11.58 -0.16 11.37
C TYR A 20 11.40 -1.64 11.74
N MET A 21 12.02 -2.55 10.99
CA MET A 21 11.97 -3.99 11.26
C MET A 21 12.60 -4.36 12.61
N ARG A 22 13.70 -3.70 13.00
CA ARG A 22 14.28 -3.87 14.33
C ARG A 22 13.30 -3.43 15.41
N SER A 23 12.65 -2.29 15.23
CA SER A 23 11.67 -1.78 16.20
C SER A 23 10.51 -2.76 16.39
N LEU A 24 9.94 -3.29 15.29
CA LEU A 24 8.87 -4.28 15.33
C LEU A 24 9.28 -5.55 16.09
N ARG A 25 10.49 -6.05 15.82
CA ARG A 25 11.04 -7.23 16.52
C ARG A 25 11.09 -7.02 18.04
N GLU A 26 11.44 -5.81 18.47
CA GLU A 26 11.59 -5.45 19.88
C GLU A 26 10.25 -5.18 20.57
N CYS A 27 9.28 -4.61 19.86
CA CYS A 27 8.05 -4.10 20.48
C CYS A 27 6.77 -4.93 20.23
N ALA A 28 6.78 -5.91 19.33
CA ALA A 28 5.58 -6.67 18.94
C ALA A 28 5.62 -8.18 19.29
N GLY A 29 6.42 -8.57 20.29
CA GLY A 29 6.44 -9.94 20.82
C GLY A 29 6.77 -11.00 19.76
N GLU A 30 6.14 -12.17 19.85
CA GLU A 30 6.38 -13.28 18.91
C GLU A 30 5.97 -12.94 17.47
N ALA A 31 4.91 -12.15 17.26
CA ALA A 31 4.51 -11.69 15.93
C ALA A 31 5.59 -10.78 15.31
N GLY A 32 6.13 -9.85 16.09
CA GLY A 32 7.23 -8.97 15.66
C GLY A 32 8.49 -9.75 15.29
N LYS A 33 8.86 -10.76 16.09
CA LYS A 33 9.98 -11.67 15.79
C LYS A 33 9.74 -12.43 14.49
N PHE A 34 8.56 -13.03 14.34
CA PHE A 34 8.21 -13.77 13.13
C PHE A 34 8.26 -12.89 11.88
N ILE A 35 7.61 -11.73 11.91
CA ILE A 35 7.58 -10.78 10.78
C ILE A 35 9.00 -10.35 10.42
N ALA A 36 9.81 -9.92 11.39
CA ALA A 36 11.18 -9.48 11.13
C ALA A 36 12.04 -10.60 10.52
N SER A 37 11.88 -11.84 11.00
CA SER A 37 12.58 -13.00 10.46
C SER A 37 12.16 -13.35 9.03
N SER A 38 10.85 -13.38 8.74
CA SER A 38 10.37 -13.66 7.38
C SER A 38 10.69 -12.52 6.41
N HIS A 39 10.64 -11.27 6.88
CA HIS A 39 10.86 -10.08 6.07
C HIS A 39 12.32 -9.92 5.63
N GLN A 40 13.29 -10.45 6.37
CA GLN A 40 14.71 -10.38 6.00
C GLN A 40 14.97 -10.93 4.59
N TYR A 41 14.27 -12.00 4.20
CA TYR A 41 14.37 -12.56 2.84
C TYR A 41 13.91 -11.56 1.76
N TYR A 42 12.78 -10.89 1.99
CA TYR A 42 12.25 -9.86 1.09
C TYR A 42 13.21 -8.66 1.01
N LEU A 43 13.76 -8.24 2.14
CA LEU A 43 14.70 -7.13 2.19
C LEU A 43 15.96 -7.39 1.38
N ASP A 44 16.51 -8.61 1.46
CA ASP A 44 17.69 -9.01 0.70
C ASP A 44 17.37 -9.12 -0.81
N PHE A 45 16.18 -9.60 -1.18
CA PHE A 45 15.69 -9.59 -2.55
C PHE A 45 15.57 -8.17 -3.11
N HIS A 46 14.89 -7.25 -2.41
CA HIS A 46 14.78 -5.85 -2.84
C HIS A 46 16.14 -5.15 -2.91
N HIS A 47 17.07 -5.48 -2.02
CA HIS A 47 18.44 -4.99 -2.09
C HIS A 47 19.17 -5.47 -3.34
N SER A 48 18.98 -6.73 -3.76
CA SER A 48 19.58 -7.24 -5.00
C SER A 48 19.08 -6.53 -6.26
N LEU A 49 17.85 -6.00 -6.24
CA LEU A 49 17.24 -5.27 -7.35
C LEU A 49 17.62 -3.78 -7.36
N SER A 50 17.61 -3.14 -6.19
CA SER A 50 17.68 -1.67 -6.06
C SER A 50 18.96 -1.12 -5.45
N GLY A 51 19.78 -1.99 -4.83
CA GLY A 51 20.92 -1.60 -4.01
C GLY A 51 20.55 -0.99 -2.64
N ARG A 52 19.25 -0.89 -2.30
CA ARG A 52 18.76 -0.33 -1.03
C ARG A 52 18.06 -1.37 -0.18
N PHE A 53 18.18 -1.27 1.14
CA PHE A 53 17.48 -2.14 2.09
C PHE A 53 16.11 -1.54 2.45
N GLU A 54 15.26 -1.45 1.43
CA GLU A 54 13.95 -0.82 1.48
C GLU A 54 12.94 -1.80 0.87
N CYS A 55 11.90 -2.15 1.63
CA CYS A 55 10.81 -2.97 1.13
C CYS A 55 9.50 -2.19 1.27
N PRO A 56 8.81 -1.88 0.16
CA PRO A 56 7.49 -1.28 0.21
C PRO A 56 6.47 -2.12 0.99
N LEU A 57 5.52 -1.46 1.65
CA LEU A 57 4.39 -2.09 2.31
C LEU A 57 3.17 -2.06 1.40
N HIS A 58 2.88 -3.17 0.73
CA HIS A 58 1.74 -3.28 -0.19
C HIS A 58 0.45 -3.68 0.55
N ASP A 59 0.32 -4.95 0.93
CA ASP A 59 -0.95 -5.52 1.39
C ASP A 59 -1.48 -4.86 2.66
N SER A 60 -0.60 -4.57 3.62
CA SER A 60 -1.02 -3.92 4.87
C SER A 60 -1.40 -2.45 4.68
N ALA A 61 -1.01 -1.80 3.58
CA ALA A 61 -1.47 -0.44 3.27
C ALA A 61 -2.97 -0.41 2.96
N ALA A 62 -3.53 -1.47 2.35
CA ALA A 62 -4.96 -1.58 2.15
C ALA A 62 -5.73 -1.62 3.48
N ILE A 63 -5.20 -2.33 4.47
CA ILE A 63 -5.76 -2.35 5.83
C ILE A 63 -5.55 -1.01 6.52
N ALA A 64 -4.38 -0.39 6.36
CA ALA A 64 -4.10 0.93 6.92
C ALA A 64 -5.09 1.99 6.39
N TYR A 65 -5.39 1.98 5.09
CA TYR A 65 -6.41 2.84 4.50
C TYR A 65 -7.79 2.62 5.12
N LEU A 66 -8.19 1.37 5.34
CA LEU A 66 -9.47 1.06 5.99
C LEU A 66 -9.54 1.59 7.43
N LEU A 67 -8.42 1.54 8.16
CA LEU A 67 -8.37 1.93 9.58
C LEU A 67 -8.14 3.43 9.79
N ALA A 68 -7.43 4.09 8.88
CA ALA A 68 -7.03 5.49 8.98
C ALA A 68 -6.97 6.14 7.59
N PRO A 69 -8.14 6.33 6.92
CA PRO A 69 -8.20 6.88 5.57
C PRO A 69 -7.62 8.29 5.49
N ASP A 70 -7.65 9.07 6.57
CA ASP A 70 -7.10 10.42 6.65
C ASP A 70 -5.56 10.48 6.47
N LEU A 71 -4.86 9.32 6.54
CA LEU A 71 -3.44 9.22 6.21
C LEU A 71 -3.18 9.15 4.69
N PHE A 72 -4.23 9.08 3.89
CA PHE A 72 -4.17 8.95 2.44
C PHE A 72 -4.85 10.13 1.76
N THR A 73 -4.31 10.54 0.62
CA THR A 73 -4.98 11.46 -0.30
C THR A 73 -5.66 10.63 -1.40
N THR A 74 -6.93 10.92 -1.68
CA THR A 74 -7.72 10.15 -2.65
C THR A 74 -8.39 11.01 -3.71
N ILE A 75 -8.60 10.43 -4.89
CA ILE A 75 -9.51 10.92 -5.92
C ILE A 75 -10.62 9.90 -6.18
N ASN A 76 -11.76 10.33 -6.71
CA ASN A 76 -12.80 9.43 -7.22
C ASN A 76 -12.83 9.56 -8.74
N GLN A 77 -12.56 8.47 -9.45
CA GLN A 77 -12.52 8.44 -10.91
C GLN A 77 -12.94 7.05 -11.44
N PRO A 78 -13.49 6.95 -12.66
CA PRO A 78 -13.69 5.66 -13.30
C PRO A 78 -12.34 5.01 -13.64
N VAL A 79 -12.23 3.69 -13.48
CA VAL A 79 -10.98 2.95 -13.73
C VAL A 79 -11.21 1.78 -14.68
N ARG A 80 -10.26 1.58 -15.60
CA ARG A 80 -10.22 0.45 -16.54
C ARG A 80 -8.91 -0.32 -16.40
N ALA A 81 -8.98 -1.62 -16.61
CA ALA A 81 -7.80 -2.47 -16.76
C ALA A 81 -7.64 -2.84 -18.23
N VAL A 82 -6.45 -2.65 -18.78
CA VAL A 82 -6.14 -3.05 -20.16
C VAL A 82 -5.97 -4.57 -20.21
N THR A 83 -6.69 -5.25 -21.09
CA THR A 83 -6.69 -6.72 -21.19
C THR A 83 -5.90 -7.27 -22.37
N GLU A 84 -5.39 -6.42 -23.25
CA GLU A 84 -4.68 -6.82 -24.47
C GLU A 84 -3.60 -5.81 -24.89
N GLY A 85 -2.72 -6.22 -25.81
CA GLY A 85 -1.64 -5.38 -26.32
C GLY A 85 -0.50 -5.15 -25.32
N ILE A 86 0.37 -4.18 -25.64
CA ILE A 86 1.62 -3.93 -24.89
C ILE A 86 1.40 -3.40 -23.46
N ALA A 87 0.22 -2.83 -23.19
CA ALA A 87 -0.15 -2.25 -21.91
C ALA A 87 -1.02 -3.20 -21.05
N MET A 88 -1.13 -4.49 -21.43
CA MET A 88 -1.90 -5.48 -20.70
C MET A 88 -1.54 -5.48 -19.20
N GLY A 89 -2.56 -5.38 -18.35
CA GLY A 89 -2.42 -5.28 -16.89
C GLY A 89 -2.34 -3.86 -16.34
N GLN A 90 -2.17 -2.83 -17.19
CA GLN A 90 -2.20 -1.44 -16.74
C GLN A 90 -3.60 -1.06 -16.29
N THR A 91 -3.70 -0.42 -15.12
CA THR A 91 -4.92 0.26 -14.67
C THR A 91 -4.85 1.73 -15.07
N ILE A 92 -5.94 2.25 -15.64
CA ILE A 92 -6.02 3.61 -16.18
C ILE A 92 -7.30 4.26 -15.64
N HIS A 93 -7.12 5.32 -14.87
CA HIS A 93 -8.23 6.14 -14.39
C HIS A 93 -8.56 7.26 -15.39
N GLY A 94 -9.81 7.73 -15.37
CA GLY A 94 -10.20 8.97 -16.05
C GLY A 94 -9.59 10.21 -15.39
N ASP A 95 -9.69 11.36 -16.04
CA ASP A 95 -9.13 12.64 -15.58
C ASP A 95 -10.19 13.77 -15.50
N ASP A 96 -11.39 13.47 -14.98
CA ASP A 96 -12.52 14.42 -14.79
C ASP A 96 -12.80 15.37 -15.98
N LEU A 97 -12.63 14.86 -17.21
CA LEU A 97 -12.84 15.66 -18.41
C LEU A 97 -14.34 15.73 -18.73
N ARG A 98 -14.81 16.89 -19.20
CA ARG A 98 -16.18 17.04 -19.71
C ARG A 98 -16.54 16.03 -20.80
N GLU A 99 -15.56 15.63 -21.61
CA GLU A 99 -15.72 14.65 -22.67
C GLU A 99 -14.37 13.97 -22.93
N TYR A 100 -14.35 12.64 -22.93
CA TYR A 100 -13.19 11.86 -23.35
C TYR A 100 -13.26 11.61 -24.86
N VAL A 101 -12.10 11.52 -25.53
CA VAL A 101 -12.03 11.13 -26.96
C VAL A 101 -12.52 9.68 -27.17
N SER A 102 -12.54 8.88 -26.11
CA SER A 102 -12.95 7.48 -26.10
C SER A 102 -14.09 7.30 -25.11
N SER A 103 -15.07 6.45 -25.46
CA SER A 103 -16.17 6.04 -24.58
C SER A 103 -15.78 4.97 -23.55
N ALA A 104 -14.48 4.67 -23.41
CA ALA A 104 -14.00 3.55 -22.58
C ALA A 104 -14.39 3.65 -21.10
N TRP A 105 -14.72 4.85 -20.60
CA TRP A 105 -15.11 5.08 -19.21
C TRP A 105 -16.61 5.43 -19.02
N ASP A 106 -17.41 5.48 -20.09
CA ASP A 106 -18.79 5.97 -20.05
C ASP A 106 -19.74 5.10 -19.20
N ASP A 107 -19.45 3.80 -19.10
CA ASP A 107 -20.24 2.79 -18.39
C ASP A 107 -19.62 2.36 -17.05
N VAL A 108 -18.77 3.21 -16.48
CA VAL A 108 -17.93 2.87 -15.31
C VAL A 108 -18.37 3.62 -14.08
N THR A 109 -18.64 2.88 -13.01
CA THR A 109 -18.79 3.49 -11.68
C THR A 109 -17.43 3.91 -11.15
N GLU A 110 -17.35 5.12 -10.61
CA GLU A 110 -16.14 5.63 -9.98
C GLU A 110 -15.63 4.72 -8.86
N SER A 111 -14.31 4.64 -8.78
CA SER A 111 -13.58 4.04 -7.66
C SER A 111 -12.82 5.13 -6.91
N THR A 112 -12.62 4.93 -5.61
CA THR A 112 -11.73 5.77 -4.82
C THR A 112 -10.29 5.28 -5.03
N ILE A 113 -9.39 6.17 -5.43
CA ILE A 113 -8.00 5.85 -5.77
C ILE A 113 -7.10 6.60 -4.82
N CYS A 114 -6.22 5.90 -4.10
CA CYS A 114 -5.20 6.52 -3.27
C CYS A 114 -4.06 7.03 -4.16
N ILE A 115 -3.79 8.34 -4.09
CA ILE A 115 -2.78 9.04 -4.89
C ILE A 115 -1.67 9.69 -4.07
N GLY A 116 -1.76 9.63 -2.73
CA GLY A 116 -0.71 10.06 -1.82
C GLY A 116 -0.88 9.44 -0.45
N VAL A 117 0.18 9.37 0.35
CA VAL A 117 0.15 8.78 1.68
C VAL A 117 1.18 9.40 2.64
N ASP A 118 0.82 9.49 3.92
CA ASP A 118 1.81 9.68 5.00
C ASP A 118 2.41 8.32 5.40
N GLY A 119 3.47 7.93 4.67
CA GLY A 119 4.15 6.65 4.88
C GLY A 119 4.65 6.42 6.32
N PRO A 120 5.38 7.38 6.94
CA PRO A 120 5.79 7.28 8.34
C PRO A 120 4.63 7.09 9.32
N ALA A 121 3.52 7.82 9.15
CA ALA A 121 2.35 7.66 10.02
C ALA A 121 1.69 6.29 9.85
N VAL A 122 1.64 5.75 8.63
CA VAL A 122 1.15 4.39 8.36
C VAL A 122 2.01 3.33 9.06
N LEU A 123 3.34 3.44 8.98
CA LEU A 123 4.25 2.52 9.67
C LEU A 123 4.07 2.57 11.19
N GLU A 124 3.90 3.77 11.75
CA GLU A 124 3.65 3.94 13.18
C GLU A 124 2.29 3.36 13.61
N LEU A 125 1.24 3.50 12.78
CA LEU A 125 -0.05 2.84 12.98
C LEU A 125 0.12 1.32 13.04
N CYS A 126 0.79 0.72 12.05
CA CYS A 126 1.05 -0.72 12.00
C CYS A 126 1.83 -1.19 13.23
N ARG A 127 2.91 -0.49 13.59
CA ARG A 127 3.73 -0.79 14.77
C ARG A 127 2.89 -0.78 16.05
N ASN A 128 2.05 0.23 16.24
CA ASN A 128 1.20 0.37 17.41
C ASN A 128 0.14 -0.74 17.52
N ILE A 129 -0.48 -1.14 16.40
CA ILE A 129 -1.44 -2.24 16.36
C ILE A 129 -0.76 -3.55 16.77
N LEU A 130 0.38 -3.87 16.14
CA LEU A 130 1.12 -5.12 16.41
C LEU A 130 1.66 -5.16 17.84
N SER A 131 2.17 -4.05 18.37
CA SER A 131 2.59 -3.93 19.77
C SER A 131 1.47 -4.12 20.77
N LYS A 132 0.27 -3.60 20.49
CA LYS A 132 -0.89 -3.81 21.38
C LYS A 132 -1.37 -5.25 21.34
N ALA A 133 -1.42 -5.87 20.16
CA ALA A 133 -1.83 -7.26 20.01
C ALA A 133 -0.93 -8.24 20.78
N ALA A 134 0.37 -7.94 20.86
CA ALA A 134 1.31 -8.74 21.66
C ALA A 134 0.94 -8.74 23.15
N LYS A 135 0.59 -7.58 23.71
CA LYS A 135 0.25 -7.42 25.14
C LYS A 135 -1.07 -8.05 25.56
N ILE A 136 -1.94 -8.42 24.61
CA ILE A 136 -3.23 -9.07 24.89
C ILE A 136 -3.06 -10.59 25.05
N ARG A 137 -1.95 -11.15 24.52
CA ARG A 137 -1.69 -12.60 24.50
C ARG A 137 -0.80 -13.08 25.66
N ASP A 138 -0.29 -12.16 26.48
CA ASP A 138 0.42 -12.42 27.74
C ASP A 138 -0.54 -12.37 28.93
#